data_AF-W6TXL1-F1
#
_entry.id   AF-W6TXL1-F1
#
_cell.length_a   1.000
_cell.length_b   1.000
_cell.length_c   1.000
_cell.angle_alpha   90.00
_cell.angle_beta   90.00
_cell.angle_gamma   90.00
#
_symmetry.space_group_name_H-M   'P 1'
#
loop_
_entity.id
_entity.type
_entity.pdbx_description
1 polymer ?
#
loop_
_entity_poly.entity_id
_entity_poly.type
_entity_poly.pdbx_seq_one_letter_code
_entity_poly.pdbx_strand_id
1 'polypeptide(L)'
;MIQPENTLIVFDEIQGAPGALTSLKYFYENAPEYHIISAGSLLGVAWNRQTSFPVGKVEFLDLYPLNYIEFLNAKGQQALVEVLNSQDWSLIKVYKNRYIDLLRQYYYVGGMPEAVLAFTQEENFTEVRAIQKRILEAYE
;
A
#
# COMPACT_ATOMS: atom_id res chain seq x y z
N MET A 1 2.88 -19.04 22.03
CA MET A 1 1.72 -18.46 22.74
C MET A 1 1.64 -16.99 22.38
N ILE A 2 0.44 -16.42 22.33
CA ILE A 2 0.20 -14.99 22.10
C ILE A 2 0.44 -14.26 23.43
N GLN A 3 1.29 -13.23 23.43
CA GLN A 3 1.54 -12.36 24.58
C GLN A 3 0.79 -11.04 24.34
N PRO A 4 -0.21 -10.67 25.16
CA PRO A 4 -1.13 -9.59 24.79
C PRO A 4 -0.46 -8.27 24.40
N GLU A 5 0.40 -7.73 25.28
CA GLU A 5 1.07 -6.44 25.08
C GLU A 5 2.29 -6.50 24.13
N ASN A 6 2.66 -7.68 23.64
CA ASN A 6 3.90 -7.88 22.88
C ASN A 6 3.67 -8.68 21.59
N THR A 7 2.42 -8.94 21.23
CA THR A 7 2.05 -9.65 20.01
C THR A 7 1.09 -8.80 19.21
N LEU A 8 1.50 -8.41 18.01
CA LEU A 8 0.60 -7.85 17.01
C LEU A 8 -0.17 -8.99 16.34
N ILE A 9 -1.49 -8.92 16.41
CA ILE A 9 -2.40 -9.82 15.71
C ILE A 9 -2.85 -9.15 14.42
N VAL A 10 -2.64 -9.82 13.28
CA VAL A 10 -3.05 -9.32 11.97
C VAL A 10 -4.14 -10.22 11.40
N PHE A 11 -5.29 -9.63 11.09
CA PHE A 11 -6.35 -10.28 10.32
C PHE A 11 -6.24 -9.85 8.86
N ASP A 12 -5.94 -10.81 7.98
CA ASP A 12 -5.95 -10.55 6.55
C ASP A 12 -7.33 -10.84 5.96
N GLU A 13 -7.71 -10.09 4.93
CA GLU A 13 -9.00 -10.19 4.23
C GLU A 13 -10.21 -10.29 5.19
N ILE A 14 -10.31 -9.37 6.15
CA ILE A 14 -11.31 -9.43 7.23
C ILE A 14 -12.77 -9.50 6.72
N GLN A 15 -13.04 -9.00 5.52
CA GLN A 15 -14.35 -9.11 4.88
C GLN A 15 -14.75 -10.56 4.54
N GLY A 16 -13.78 -11.48 4.44
CA GLY A 16 -14.00 -12.90 4.16
C GLY A 16 -14.61 -13.67 5.33
N ALA A 17 -14.65 -13.09 6.53
CA ALA A 17 -15.24 -13.68 7.72
C ALA A 17 -16.43 -12.83 8.24
N PRO A 18 -17.68 -13.22 7.91
CA PRO A 18 -18.90 -12.50 8.34
C PRO A 18 -19.01 -12.48 9.88
N GLY A 19 -18.59 -11.37 10.49
CA GLY A 19 -18.57 -11.18 11.95
C GLY A 19 -17.20 -10.78 12.52
N ALA A 20 -16.11 -10.99 11.79
CA ALA A 20 -14.78 -10.56 12.21
C ALA A 20 -14.68 -9.04 12.32
N LEU A 21 -15.29 -8.31 11.38
CA LEU A 21 -15.35 -6.85 11.45
C LEU A 21 -16.11 -6.37 12.69
N THR A 22 -17.26 -6.98 12.99
CA THR A 22 -18.06 -6.67 14.18
C THR A 22 -17.31 -7.01 15.47
N SER A 23 -16.47 -8.05 15.48
CA SER A 23 -15.77 -8.49 16.68
C SER A 23 -14.66 -7.54 17.13
N LEU A 24 -14.14 -6.69 16.23
CA LEU A 24 -13.14 -5.68 16.56
C LEU A 24 -13.56 -4.78 17.72
N LYS A 25 -14.86 -4.47 17.85
CA LYS A 25 -15.36 -3.69 19.00
C LYS A 25 -15.11 -4.39 20.34
N TYR A 26 -15.20 -5.73 20.38
CA TYR A 26 -15.03 -6.50 21.61
C TYR A 26 -13.56 -6.62 21.98
N PHE A 27 -12.65 -6.61 21.01
CA PHE A 27 -11.23 -6.48 21.31
C PHE A 27 -10.93 -5.12 21.95
N TYR A 28 -11.50 -4.03 21.42
CA TYR A 28 -11.38 -2.72 22.06
C TYR A 28 -12.00 -2.68 23.47
N GLU A 29 -13.19 -3.27 23.67
CA GLU A 29 -13.95 -3.12 24.92
C GLU A 29 -13.56 -4.11 26.03
N ASN A 30 -13.27 -5.37 25.66
CA ASN A 30 -13.10 -6.47 26.62
C ASN A 30 -11.67 -7.02 26.64
N ALA A 31 -10.84 -6.73 25.64
CA ALA A 31 -9.48 -7.23 25.54
C ALA A 31 -8.50 -6.19 24.94
N PRO A 32 -8.46 -4.94 25.47
CA PRO A 32 -7.68 -3.83 24.90
C PRO A 32 -6.17 -4.06 24.97
N GLU A 33 -5.71 -5.04 25.74
CA GLU A 33 -4.32 -5.43 25.85
C GLU A 33 -3.73 -6.02 24.55
N TYR A 34 -4.56 -6.47 23.60
CA TYR A 34 -4.11 -7.01 22.33
C TYR A 34 -3.97 -5.91 21.26
N HIS A 35 -2.81 -5.87 20.60
CA HIS A 35 -2.63 -5.05 19.42
C HIS A 35 -3.21 -5.75 18.19
N ILE A 36 -4.13 -5.10 17.49
CA ILE A 36 -4.84 -5.68 16.34
C ILE A 36 -4.76 -4.75 15.14
N ILE A 37 -4.39 -5.32 14.00
CA ILE A 37 -4.52 -4.71 12.68
C ILE A 37 -5.37 -5.63 11.82
N SER A 38 -6.27 -5.05 11.02
CA SER A 38 -7.03 -5.79 10.01
C SER A 38 -6.80 -5.19 8.63
N ALA A 39 -6.50 -6.03 7.65
CA ALA A 39 -6.46 -5.69 6.25
C ALA A 39 -7.75 -6.14 5.57
N GLY A 40 -8.17 -5.38 4.56
CA GLY A 40 -9.34 -5.71 3.75
C GLY A 40 -9.51 -4.69 2.63
N SER A 41 -10.10 -5.14 1.52
CA SER A 41 -10.37 -4.24 0.41
C SER A 41 -11.47 -3.24 0.77
N LEU A 42 -11.30 -1.98 0.34
CA LEU A 42 -12.29 -0.91 0.58
C LEU A 42 -13.68 -1.30 0.05
N LEU A 43 -13.73 -1.94 -1.12
CA LEU A 43 -14.98 -2.45 -1.72
C LEU A 43 -15.59 -3.58 -0.89
N GLY A 44 -14.79 -4.53 -0.41
CA GLY A 44 -15.25 -5.64 0.42
C GLY A 44 -15.82 -5.18 1.76
N VAL A 45 -15.16 -4.21 2.41
CA VAL A 45 -15.66 -3.62 3.66
C VAL A 45 -16.94 -2.80 3.41
N ALA A 46 -17.01 -2.04 2.32
CA ALA A 46 -18.20 -1.25 1.98
C ALA A 46 -19.42 -2.09 1.55
N TRP A 47 -19.19 -3.30 1.03
CA TRP A 47 -20.25 -4.22 0.58
C TRP A 47 -20.91 -4.97 1.75
N ASN A 48 -20.22 -5.14 2.87
CA ASN A 48 -20.73 -5.79 4.09
C ASN A 48 -21.75 -4.93 4.88
N ARG A 49 -22.74 -4.36 4.19
CA ARG A 49 -23.83 -3.55 4.75
C ARG A 49 -24.79 -4.32 5.68
N GLN A 50 -24.68 -5.65 5.74
CA GLN A 50 -25.50 -6.49 6.61
C GLN A 50 -24.94 -6.63 8.04
N THR A 51 -23.70 -6.19 8.28
CA THR A 51 -23.05 -6.27 9.60
C THR A 51 -22.91 -4.90 10.25
N SER A 52 -23.11 -4.83 11.58
CA SER A 52 -22.87 -3.63 12.36
C SER A 52 -21.38 -3.26 12.31
N PHE A 53 -21.09 -2.10 11.73
CA PHE A 53 -19.73 -1.56 11.70
C PHE A 53 -19.35 -0.97 13.07
N PRO A 54 -18.16 -1.26 13.62
CA PRO A 54 -17.74 -0.81 14.95
C PRO A 54 -17.32 0.67 14.97
N VAL A 55 -18.27 1.58 14.73
CA VAL A 55 -18.03 3.03 14.66
C VAL A 55 -17.39 3.55 15.96
N GLY A 56 -16.28 4.29 15.83
CA GLY A 56 -15.57 4.89 16.95
C GLY A 56 -14.75 3.90 17.80
N LYS A 57 -14.64 2.64 17.37
CA LYS A 57 -13.84 1.59 18.03
C LYS A 57 -12.67 1.11 17.16
N VAL A 58 -12.62 1.56 15.92
CA VAL A 58 -11.57 1.25 14.95
C VAL A 58 -11.09 2.53 14.30
N GLU A 59 -9.81 2.56 13.95
CA GLU A 59 -9.20 3.58 13.12
C GLU A 59 -8.90 2.99 11.75
N PHE A 60 -9.05 3.81 10.71
CA PHE A 60 -8.75 3.42 9.34
C PHE A 60 -7.41 4.01 8.90
N LEU A 61 -6.62 3.20 8.22
CA LEU A 61 -5.45 3.62 7.48
C LEU A 61 -5.64 3.21 6.02
N ASP A 62 -5.81 4.22 5.16
CA ASP A 62 -5.92 3.99 3.73
C ASP A 62 -4.52 3.78 3.14
N LEU A 63 -4.31 2.63 2.50
CA LEU A 63 -3.09 2.32 1.76
C LEU A 63 -3.31 2.56 0.27
N TYR A 64 -2.36 3.27 -0.34
CA TYR A 64 -2.35 3.59 -1.76
C TYR A 64 -1.16 2.92 -2.45
N PRO A 65 -1.21 2.75 -3.79
CA PRO A 65 -0.02 2.45 -4.57
C PRO A 65 1.08 3.49 -4.31
N LEU A 66 2.35 3.07 -4.45
CA LEU A 66 3.51 3.93 -4.32
C LEU A 66 3.36 5.15 -5.23
N ASN A 67 3.60 6.32 -4.66
CA ASN A 67 3.69 7.54 -5.45
C ASN A 67 5.03 7.63 -6.19
N TYR A 68 5.19 8.67 -7.02
CA TYR A 68 6.41 8.84 -7.81
C TYR A 68 7.70 8.96 -6.96
N ILE A 69 7.65 9.62 -5.80
CA ILE A 69 8.81 9.76 -4.91
C ILE A 69 9.19 8.42 -4.30
N GLU A 70 8.20 7.61 -3.90
CA GLU A 70 8.42 6.25 -3.41
C GLU A 70 8.99 5.34 -4.51
N PHE A 71 8.51 5.49 -5.75
CA PHE A 71 9.09 4.81 -6.91
C PHE A 71 10.57 5.20 -7.13
N LEU A 72 10.91 6.49 -7.04
CA LEU A 72 12.30 6.95 -7.14
C LEU A 72 13.19 6.34 -6.04
N ASN A 73 12.69 6.30 -4.80
CA ASN A 73 13.39 5.66 -3.69
C ASN A 73 13.60 4.16 -3.94
N ALA A 74 12.56 3.45 -4.41
CA ALA A 74 12.65 2.04 -4.77
C ALA A 74 13.66 1.79 -5.90
N LYS A 75 13.79 2.74 -6.84
CA LYS A 75 14.79 2.75 -7.92
C LYS A 75 16.21 3.14 -7.50
N GLY A 76 16.46 3.35 -6.20
CA GLY A 76 17.76 3.76 -5.69
C GLY A 76 18.17 5.17 -6.11
N GLN A 77 17.19 6.05 -6.35
CA GLN A 77 17.42 7.44 -6.77
C GLN A 77 17.30 8.43 -5.59
N GLN A 78 17.77 8.06 -4.40
CA GLN A 78 17.67 8.89 -3.17
C GLN A 78 18.22 10.29 -3.37
N ALA A 79 19.36 10.44 -4.06
CA ALA A 79 19.94 11.75 -4.35
C ALA A 79 19.00 12.65 -5.17
N LEU A 80 18.24 12.09 -6.12
CA LEU A 80 17.25 12.86 -6.88
C LEU A 80 16.04 13.23 -6.01
N VAL A 81 15.63 12.34 -5.09
CA VAL A 81 14.58 12.65 -4.11
C VAL A 81 15.00 13.79 -3.19
N GLU A 82 16.23 13.77 -2.69
CA GLU A 82 16.79 14.86 -1.87
C GLU A 82 16.79 16.20 -2.62
N VAL A 83 17.17 16.20 -3.89
CA VAL A 83 17.12 17.40 -4.74
C VAL A 83 15.69 17.92 -4.87
N LEU A 84 14.70 17.06 -5.12
CA LEU A 84 13.29 17.47 -5.16
C LEU A 84 12.82 18.05 -3.82
N ASN A 85 13.17 17.40 -2.71
CA ASN A 85 12.79 17.83 -1.36
C ASN A 85 13.44 19.18 -0.98
N SER A 86 14.68 19.43 -1.44
CA SER A 86 15.37 20.69 -1.22
C SER A 86 14.75 21.87 -1.97
N GLN A 87 13.93 21.59 -2.99
CA GLN A 87 13.34 22.59 -3.89
C GLN A 87 14.38 23.49 -4.59
N ASP A 88 15.62 23.01 -4.77
CA ASP A 88 16.62 23.71 -5.57
C ASP A 88 16.28 23.60 -7.07
N TRP A 89 15.52 24.57 -7.56
CA TRP A 89 15.09 24.63 -8.96
C TRP A 89 16.23 24.69 -9.97
N SER A 90 17.39 25.22 -9.58
CA SER A 90 18.56 25.26 -10.45
C SER A 90 19.08 23.85 -10.68
N LEU A 91 19.20 23.06 -9.61
CA LEU A 91 19.67 21.69 -9.63
C LEU A 91 18.63 20.74 -10.24
N ILE A 92 17.34 20.95 -9.94
CA ILE A 92 16.24 20.22 -10.57
C ILE A 92 16.28 20.39 -12.10
N LYS A 93 16.55 21.62 -12.58
CA LYS A 93 16.66 21.90 -14.02
C LYS A 93 17.84 21.18 -14.66
N VAL A 94 18.96 21.03 -13.96
CA VAL A 94 20.12 20.24 -14.43
C VAL A 94 19.72 18.78 -14.64
N TYR A 95 18.96 18.19 -13.72
CA TYR A 95 18.52 16.79 -13.81
C TYR A 95 17.18 16.59 -14.53
N LYS A 96 16.65 17.62 -15.20
CA LYS A 96 15.32 17.60 -15.84
C LYS A 96 15.08 16.35 -16.70
N ASN A 97 16.02 16.02 -17.59
CA ASN A 97 15.86 14.89 -18.50
C ASN A 97 15.79 13.56 -17.74
N ARG A 98 16.60 13.41 -16.68
CA ARG A 98 16.59 12.23 -15.83
C ARG A 98 15.25 12.05 -15.12
N TYR A 99 14.67 13.14 -14.59
CA TYR A 99 13.33 13.10 -14.00
C TYR A 99 12.27 12.74 -15.04
N ILE A 100 12.34 13.28 -16.25
CA ILE A 100 11.38 12.96 -17.32
C ILE A 100 11.43 11.48 -17.68
N ASP A 101 12.63 10.90 -17.79
CA ASP A 101 12.77 9.48 -18.13
C ASP A 101 12.26 8.58 -17.00
N LEU A 102 12.58 8.89 -15.75
CA LEU A 102 12.06 8.15 -14.59
C LEU A 102 10.53 8.29 -14.46
N LEU A 103 9.98 9.47 -14.75
CA LEU A 103 8.54 9.69 -14.75
C LEU A 103 7.83 8.88 -15.84
N ARG A 104 8.42 8.75 -17.03
CA ARG A 104 7.90 7.88 -18.10
C ARG A 104 7.90 6.42 -17.67
N GLN A 105 8.95 5.96 -17.00
CA GLN A 105 8.99 4.61 -16.44
C GLN A 105 7.87 4.42 -15.41
N TYR A 106 7.72 5.36 -14.49
CA TYR A 106 6.64 5.34 -13.48
C TYR A 106 5.24 5.33 -14.11
N TYR A 107 5.00 6.08 -15.18
CA TYR A 107 3.71 6.03 -15.88
C TYR A 107 3.39 4.66 -16.48
N TYR A 108 4.41 3.89 -16.88
CA TYR A 108 4.19 2.54 -17.39
C TYR A 108 4.06 1.52 -16.26
N VAL A 109 4.95 1.59 -15.27
CA VAL A 109 5.01 0.63 -14.15
C VAL A 109 3.86 0.84 -13.17
N GLY A 110 3.50 2.10 -12.92
CA GLY A 110 2.58 2.51 -11.88
C GLY A 110 3.20 2.43 -10.49
N GLY A 111 2.33 2.47 -9.47
CA GLY A 111 2.71 2.43 -8.06
C GLY A 111 2.49 1.06 -7.39
N MET A 112 2.06 0.04 -8.11
CA MET A 112 1.70 -1.22 -7.46
C MET A 112 2.97 -1.91 -6.92
N PRO A 113 3.05 -2.26 -5.62
CA PRO A 113 4.30 -2.72 -5.00
C PRO A 113 4.99 -3.87 -5.74
N GLU A 114 4.22 -4.86 -6.21
CA GLU A 114 4.75 -6.00 -6.95
C GLU A 114 5.34 -5.59 -8.31
N ALA A 115 4.65 -4.74 -9.06
CA ALA A 115 5.13 -4.24 -10.35
C ALA A 115 6.38 -3.36 -10.20
N VAL A 116 6.41 -2.51 -9.16
CA VAL A 116 7.58 -1.68 -8.86
C VAL A 116 8.78 -2.56 -8.47
N LEU A 117 8.56 -3.56 -7.62
CA LEU A 117 9.63 -4.47 -7.18
C LEU A 117 10.24 -5.26 -8.34
N ALA A 118 9.40 -5.85 -9.21
CA ALA A 118 9.89 -6.56 -10.39
C ALA A 118 10.68 -5.63 -11.31
N PHE A 119 10.16 -4.42 -11.56
CA PHE A 119 10.85 -3.44 -12.40
C PHE A 119 12.19 -2.97 -11.80
N THR A 120 12.31 -2.87 -10.48
CA THR A 120 13.57 -2.44 -9.85
C THR A 120 14.65 -3.50 -9.91
N GLN A 121 14.28 -4.79 -10.05
CA GLN A 121 15.19 -5.92 -10.16
C GLN A 121 15.66 -6.17 -11.60
N GLU A 122 14.74 -6.22 -12.57
CA GLU A 122 15.04 -6.64 -13.95
C GLU A 122 14.96 -5.51 -14.99
N GLU A 123 14.40 -4.35 -14.64
CA GLU A 123 14.07 -3.26 -15.58
C GLU A 123 13.26 -3.72 -16.82
N ASN A 124 12.46 -4.78 -16.66
CA ASN A 124 11.75 -5.45 -17.74
C ASN A 124 10.27 -5.04 -17.82
N PHE A 125 9.93 -4.25 -18.84
CA PHE A 125 8.55 -3.80 -19.05
C PHE A 125 7.57 -4.93 -19.42
N THR A 126 8.04 -6.00 -20.06
CA THR A 126 7.19 -7.13 -20.42
C THR A 126 6.72 -7.89 -19.18
N GLU A 127 7.62 -8.08 -18.21
CA GLU A 127 7.30 -8.69 -16.93
C GLU A 127 6.31 -7.83 -16.13
N VAL A 128 6.58 -6.53 -16.02
CA VAL A 128 5.65 -5.56 -15.41
C VAL A 128 4.26 -5.67 -16.03
N ARG A 129 4.17 -5.78 -17.36
CA ARG A 129 2.89 -5.90 -18.05
C ARG A 129 2.18 -7.23 -17.75
N ALA A 130 2.92 -8.31 -17.59
CA ALA A 130 2.37 -9.61 -17.21
C ALA A 130 1.79 -9.56 -15.79
N ILE A 131 2.52 -8.95 -14.85
CA ILE A 131 2.07 -8.73 -13.46
C ILE A 131 0.78 -7.90 -13.43
N GLN A 132 0.76 -6.76 -14.13
CA GLN A 132 -0.42 -5.89 -14.21
C GLN A 132 -1.65 -6.64 -14.76
N LYS A 133 -1.48 -7.46 -15.81
CA LYS A 133 -2.58 -8.26 -16.38
C LYS A 133 -3.09 -9.31 -15.39
N ARG A 134 -2.18 -10.05 -14.74
CA ARG A 134 -2.56 -11.05 -13.74
C ARG A 134 -3.34 -10.45 -12.59
N ILE A 135 -2.96 -9.24 -12.14
CA ILE A 135 -3.71 -8.54 -11.09
C ILE A 135 -5.10 -8.12 -11.59
N LEU A 136 -5.21 -7.57 -12.80
CA LEU A 136 -6.51 -7.23 -13.39
C LEU A 136 -7.42 -8.46 -13.51
N GLU A 137 -6.88 -9.60 -13.97
CA GLU A 137 -7.60 -10.88 -14.07
C GLU A 137 -8.07 -11.41 -12.71
N ALA A 138 -7.39 -11.07 -11.60
CA ALA A 138 -7.81 -11.47 -10.27
C ALA A 138 -8.94 -10.58 -9.69
N TYR A 139 -9.15 -9.40 -10.27
CA TYR A 139 -10.24 -8.50 -9.89
C TYR A 139 -11.51 -8.66 -10.75
N GLU A 140 -11.40 -9.26 -11.93
CA GLU A 140 -12.52 -9.65 -12.80
C GLU A 140 -13.13 -11.00 -12.39
#